data_AF-A0A920G7A8-F1
#
_entry.id   AF-A0A920G7A8-F1
#
_cell.length_a   1.000
_cell.length_b   1.000
_cell.length_c   1.000
_cell.angle_alpha   90.00
_cell.angle_beta   90.00
_cell.angle_gamma   90.00
#
_symmetry.space_group_name_H-M   'P 1'
#
loop_
_entity.id
_entity.type
_entity.pdbx_description
1 polymer ?
#
loop_
_entity_poly.entity_id
_entity_poly.type
_entity_poly.pdbx_seq_one_letter_code
_entity_poly.pdbx_strand_id
1 'polypeptide(L)'
;MVQWDETSPRPYSRHNLIQGTKGILAGFPTRVALDGGVEGITKNHHSWAQGDDLEKLYEKYDHPLYKRIGEEARRMGGHGGMDFIMRFRIVECLLQGTPLDQKCIRRVLLECCYSIKCRLHSQ
;
A
#
# COMPACT_ATOMS: atom_id res chain seq x y z
N MET A 1 -6.16 -13.11 -0.50
CA MET A 1 -5.25 -14.02 -1.23
C MET A 1 -3.82 -13.55 -0.98
N VAL A 2 -2.89 -14.47 -0.67
CA VAL A 2 -1.46 -14.15 -0.52
C VAL A 2 -0.72 -14.93 -1.60
N GLN A 3 0.07 -14.24 -2.42
CA GLN A 3 0.82 -14.83 -3.53
C GLN A 3 2.30 -14.47 -3.39
N TRP A 4 3.17 -15.40 -3.79
CA TRP A 4 4.61 -15.17 -3.92
C TRP A 4 5.07 -15.98 -5.12
N ASP A 5 5.64 -15.27 -6.08
CA ASP A 5 6.18 -15.73 -7.35
C ASP A 5 7.28 -14.74 -7.72
N GLU A 6 8.53 -15.15 -7.51
CA GLU A 6 9.74 -14.36 -7.79
C GLU A 6 10.61 -15.00 -8.88
N THR A 7 10.13 -16.07 -9.49
CA THR A 7 10.87 -16.87 -10.48
C THR A 7 10.34 -16.70 -11.89
N SER A 8 9.04 -16.50 -12.05
CA SER A 8 8.42 -16.40 -13.38
C SER A 8 8.76 -15.05 -14.04
N PRO A 9 9.02 -15.01 -15.36
CA PRO A 9 9.22 -13.76 -16.09
C PRO A 9 7.87 -13.05 -16.30
N ARG A 10 7.48 -12.21 -15.33
CA ARG A 10 6.22 -11.45 -15.33
C ARG A 10 6.42 -10.02 -14.83
N PRO A 11 5.52 -9.08 -15.16
CA PRO A 11 5.55 -7.75 -14.57
C PRO A 11 5.44 -7.78 -13.04
N TYR A 12 6.17 -6.89 -12.38
CA TYR A 12 6.13 -6.73 -10.93
C TYR A 12 4.73 -6.35 -10.45
N SER A 13 4.25 -7.02 -9.41
CA SER A 13 3.01 -6.64 -8.75
C SER A 13 3.00 -7.06 -7.29
N ARG A 14 2.51 -6.17 -6.43
CA ARG A 14 2.12 -6.52 -5.06
C ARG A 14 0.62 -6.82 -4.95
N HIS A 15 -0.11 -6.74 -6.06
CA HIS A 15 -1.57 -6.78 -6.20
C HIS A 15 -2.33 -5.68 -5.42
N ASN A 16 -2.02 -5.51 -4.14
CA ASN A 16 -2.55 -4.51 -3.21
C ASN A 16 -4.07 -4.29 -3.38
N LEU A 17 -4.81 -5.40 -3.44
CA LEU A 17 -6.25 -5.39 -3.66
C LEU A 17 -6.96 -5.55 -2.31
N ILE A 18 -7.85 -4.61 -2.02
CA ILE A 18 -8.74 -4.65 -0.86
C ILE A 18 -10.16 -4.35 -1.33
N GLN A 19 -11.10 -5.20 -0.93
CA GLN A 19 -12.50 -5.12 -1.33
C GLN A 19 -13.38 -5.12 -0.08
N GLY A 20 -14.32 -4.18 -0.05
CA GLY A 20 -15.40 -4.11 0.93
C GLY A 20 -16.76 -4.06 0.24
N THR A 21 -17.81 -3.87 1.03
CA THR A 21 -19.20 -3.84 0.52
C THR A 21 -19.51 -2.62 -0.34
N LYS A 22 -18.77 -1.53 -0.19
CA LYS A 22 -19.01 -0.25 -0.90
C LYS A 22 -18.02 0.02 -2.05
N GLY A 23 -17.11 -0.90 -2.32
CA GLY A 23 -16.12 -0.71 -3.37
C GLY A 23 -14.85 -1.52 -3.16
N ILE A 24 -13.91 -1.26 -4.05
CA ILE A 24 -12.66 -2.00 -4.22
C ILE A 24 -11.54 -1.04 -4.61
N LEU A 25 -10.37 -1.27 -4.02
CA LEU A 25 -9.11 -0.59 -4.33
C LEU A 25 -8.13 -1.65 -4.77
N ALA A 26 -7.33 -1.36 -5.80
CA ALA A 26 -6.26 -2.25 -6.25
C ALA A 26 -5.03 -1.47 -6.68
N GLY A 27 -3.86 -2.08 -6.53
CA GLY A 27 -2.59 -1.56 -7.04
C GLY A 27 -2.18 -2.24 -8.35
N PHE A 28 -1.13 -1.70 -8.96
CA PHE A 28 -0.41 -2.30 -10.09
C PHE A 28 -1.31 -2.71 -11.28
N PRO A 29 -1.97 -1.77 -11.98
CA PRO A 29 -1.93 -0.31 -11.78
C PRO A 29 -2.90 0.18 -10.68
N THR A 30 -2.63 1.34 -10.09
CA THR A 30 -3.52 1.92 -9.08
C THR A 30 -4.89 2.20 -9.68
N ARG A 31 -5.94 1.69 -9.05
CA ARG A 31 -7.32 1.82 -9.52
C ARG A 31 -8.33 1.69 -8.40
N VAL A 32 -9.45 2.37 -8.55
CA VAL A 32 -10.54 2.45 -7.57
C VAL A 32 -11.88 2.27 -8.26
N ALA A 33 -12.78 1.48 -7.67
CA ALA A 33 -14.18 1.39 -8.09
C ALA A 33 -15.08 1.41 -6.86
N LEU A 34 -16.05 2.33 -6.83
CA LEU A 34 -16.97 2.54 -5.70
C LEU A 34 -18.42 2.33 -6.17
N ASP A 35 -19.27 1.83 -5.29
CA ASP A 35 -20.67 1.50 -5.64
C ASP A 35 -21.45 2.71 -6.17
N GLY A 36 -21.31 3.87 -5.51
CA GLY A 36 -21.85 5.16 -5.97
C GLY A 36 -21.00 5.90 -7.01
N GLY A 37 -19.99 5.25 -7.58
CA GLY A 37 -19.02 5.88 -8.46
C GLY A 37 -18.02 6.78 -7.73
N VAL A 38 -17.02 7.26 -8.49
CA VAL A 38 -16.08 8.28 -8.01
C VAL A 38 -16.50 9.62 -8.61
N GLU A 39 -16.75 10.59 -7.74
CA GLU A 39 -17.26 11.92 -8.10
C GLU A 39 -16.46 12.57 -9.23
N GLY A 40 -17.17 12.89 -10.32
CA GLY A 40 -16.57 13.52 -11.50
C GLY A 40 -15.68 12.61 -12.36
N ILE A 41 -15.69 11.28 -12.12
CA ILE A 41 -14.88 10.30 -12.86
C ILE A 41 -15.74 9.11 -13.31
N THR A 42 -16.36 8.37 -12.38
CA THR A 42 -17.21 7.21 -12.69
C THR A 42 -18.59 7.33 -12.08
N LYS A 43 -19.60 6.73 -12.71
CA LYS A 43 -21.00 6.77 -12.24
C LYS A 43 -21.36 5.65 -11.25
N ASN A 44 -20.64 4.52 -11.30
CA ASN A 44 -20.89 3.32 -10.49
C ASN A 44 -19.65 2.42 -10.47
N HIS A 45 -19.75 1.25 -9.82
CA HIS A 45 -18.65 0.31 -9.64
C HIS A 45 -18.29 -0.53 -10.89
N HIS A 46 -19.04 -0.41 -12.00
CA HIS A 46 -18.75 -1.18 -13.22
C HIS A 46 -17.51 -0.66 -13.99
N SER A 47 -16.94 0.48 -13.57
CA SER A 47 -15.75 1.05 -14.19
C SER A 47 -14.72 1.46 -13.13
N TRP A 48 -13.45 1.28 -13.48
CA TRP A 48 -12.32 1.69 -12.66
C TRP A 48 -11.97 3.16 -12.93
N ALA A 49 -11.83 3.95 -11.87
CA ALA A 49 -11.05 5.19 -11.90
C ALA A 49 -9.56 4.83 -11.82
N GLN A 50 -8.74 5.32 -12.75
CA GLN A 50 -7.33 4.97 -12.87
C GLN A 50 -6.56 6.05 -13.65
N GLY A 51 -5.23 6.06 -13.54
CA GLY A 51 -4.39 7.04 -14.25
C GLY A 51 -4.59 8.47 -13.73
N ASP A 52 -4.67 9.43 -14.63
CA ASP A 52 -4.77 10.88 -14.32
C ASP A 52 -6.04 11.21 -13.52
N ASP A 53 -7.09 10.38 -13.65
CA ASP A 53 -8.32 10.53 -12.86
C ASP A 53 -8.08 10.41 -11.35
N LEU A 54 -6.97 9.79 -10.91
CA LEU A 54 -6.69 9.59 -9.50
C LEU A 54 -6.24 10.86 -8.78
N GLU A 55 -5.86 11.94 -9.48
CA GLU A 55 -5.40 13.18 -8.86
C GLU A 55 -6.42 13.75 -7.86
N LYS A 56 -7.70 13.79 -8.24
CA LYS A 56 -8.80 14.23 -7.37
C LYS A 56 -8.95 13.36 -6.12
N LEU A 57 -8.66 12.06 -6.26
CA LEU A 57 -8.69 11.13 -5.13
C LEU A 57 -7.50 11.37 -4.20
N TYR A 58 -6.31 11.61 -4.74
CA TYR A 58 -5.12 11.93 -3.93
C TYR A 58 -5.32 13.24 -3.16
N GLU A 59 -5.84 14.30 -3.77
CA GLU A 59 -6.12 15.56 -3.06
C GLU A 59 -7.01 15.35 -1.83
N LYS A 60 -8.09 14.57 -2.00
CA LYS A 60 -9.10 14.33 -0.96
C LYS A 60 -8.66 13.33 0.09
N TYR A 61 -8.00 12.25 -0.30
CA TYR A 61 -7.74 11.08 0.55
C TYR A 61 -6.27 10.82 0.85
N ASP A 62 -5.35 11.65 0.38
CA ASP A 62 -3.94 11.49 0.72
C ASP A 62 -3.74 11.50 2.23
N HIS A 63 -3.01 10.48 2.67
CA HIS A 63 -2.75 10.28 4.08
C HIS A 63 -1.94 11.48 4.63
N PRO A 64 -2.28 12.04 5.81
CA PRO A 64 -1.65 13.25 6.34
C PRO A 64 -0.11 13.18 6.42
N LEU A 65 0.42 11.99 6.69
CA LEU A 65 1.87 11.75 6.67
C LEU A 65 2.50 12.04 5.29
N TYR A 66 1.88 11.61 4.19
CA TYR A 66 2.37 11.92 2.85
C TYR A 66 2.26 13.42 2.54
N LYS A 67 1.23 14.11 3.01
CA LYS A 67 1.15 15.57 2.88
C LYS A 67 2.26 16.29 3.66
N ARG A 68 2.65 15.76 4.83
CA ARG A 68 3.67 16.36 5.70
C ARG A 68 5.11 16.15 5.20
N ILE A 69 5.44 14.96 4.68
CA ILE A 69 6.83 14.59 4.35
C ILE A 69 6.99 13.97 2.95
N GLY A 70 5.95 13.91 2.13
CA GLY A 70 5.95 13.19 0.86
C GLY A 70 6.89 13.78 -0.19
N GLU A 71 7.01 15.10 -0.26
CA GLU A 71 7.96 15.76 -1.18
C GLU A 71 9.40 15.43 -0.81
N GLU A 72 9.74 15.53 0.47
CA GLU A 72 11.05 15.14 0.98
C GLU A 72 11.33 13.66 0.75
N ALA A 73 10.33 12.81 0.98
CA ALA A 73 10.41 11.38 0.73
C ALA A 73 10.72 11.07 -0.74
N ARG A 74 10.06 11.75 -1.68
CA ARG A 74 10.34 11.61 -3.12
C ARG A 74 11.77 12.06 -3.45
N ARG A 75 12.23 13.17 -2.87
CA ARG A 75 13.58 13.70 -3.07
C ARG A 75 14.66 12.73 -2.58
N MET A 76 14.46 12.13 -1.41
CA MET A 76 15.40 11.19 -0.79
C MET A 76 15.39 9.81 -1.46
N GLY A 77 14.28 9.44 -2.11
CA GLY A 77 14.16 8.20 -2.87
C GLY A 77 13.95 6.94 -2.01
N GLY A 78 14.25 5.78 -2.61
CA GLY A 78 13.99 4.45 -2.02
C GLY A 78 12.56 3.97 -2.27
N HIS A 79 12.39 3.08 -3.26
CA HIS A 79 11.08 2.54 -3.72
C HIS A 79 9.99 3.61 -3.93
N GLY A 80 10.36 4.77 -4.48
CA GLY A 80 9.46 5.91 -4.69
C GLY A 80 9.24 6.80 -3.46
N GLY A 81 10.07 6.67 -2.42
CA GLY A 81 10.04 7.46 -1.19
C GLY A 81 9.48 6.74 0.03
N MET A 82 8.89 5.55 -0.14
CA MET A 82 8.32 4.80 0.99
C MET A 82 9.38 4.36 2.02
N ASP A 83 10.62 4.10 1.58
CA ASP A 83 11.71 3.72 2.47
C ASP A 83 12.09 4.87 3.42
N PHE A 84 12.11 6.10 2.88
CA PHE A 84 12.34 7.29 3.68
C PHE A 84 11.25 7.47 4.73
N ILE A 85 9.97 7.38 4.33
CA ILE A 85 8.84 7.53 5.26
C ILE A 85 8.91 6.50 6.38
N MET A 86 9.24 5.24 6.06
CA MET A 86 9.39 4.17 7.05
C MET A 86 10.48 4.50 8.07
N ARG A 87 11.67 4.90 7.62
CA ARG A 87 12.79 5.23 8.52
C ARG A 87 12.51 6.50 9.31
N PHE A 88 11.92 7.51 8.67
CA PHE A 88 11.52 8.76 9.31
C PHE A 88 10.58 8.49 10.49
N ARG A 89 9.53 7.67 10.30
CA ARG A 89 8.58 7.34 11.37
C ARG A 89 9.22 6.57 12.52
N ILE A 90 10.16 5.67 12.24
CA ILE A 90 10.92 4.97 13.29
C ILE A 90 11.69 5.99 14.14
N VAL A 91 12.46 6.88 13.52
CA VAL A 91 13.25 7.90 14.23
C VAL A 91 12.34 8.87 14.99
N GLU A 92 11.25 9.33 14.38
CA GLU A 92 10.27 10.22 15.03
C GLU A 92 9.68 9.57 16.29
N CYS A 93 9.29 8.29 16.23
CA CYS A 93 8.77 7.58 17.39
C CYS A 93 9.81 7.42 18.50
N LEU A 94 11.07 7.14 18.14
CA LEU A 94 12.16 7.00 19.12
C LEU A 94 12.48 8.34 19.81
N LEU A 95 12.47 9.44 19.08
CA LEU A 95 12.72 10.78 19.63
C LEU A 95 11.57 11.26 20.52
N GLN A 96 10.32 10.95 20.16
CA GLN A 96 9.13 11.36 20.90
C GLN A 96 8.75 10.38 22.03
N GLY A 97 9.40 9.22 22.09
CA GLY A 97 9.03 8.15 23.03
C GLY A 97 7.65 7.54 22.76
N THR A 98 7.16 7.60 21.51
CA THR A 98 5.85 7.02 21.14
C THR A 98 6.00 5.59 20.63
N PRO A 99 4.95 4.76 20.72
CA PRO A 99 4.97 3.42 20.13
C PRO A 99 5.22 3.44 18.62
N LEU A 100 5.93 2.43 18.11
CA LEU A 100 6.10 2.23 16.67
C LEU A 100 4.75 1.92 16.00
N ASP A 101 4.59 2.39 14.76
CA ASP A 101 3.39 2.17 13.92
C ASP A 101 3.12 0.67 13.67
N GLN A 102 4.14 -0.19 13.78
CA GLN A 102 4.02 -1.65 13.74
C GLN A 102 4.62 -2.28 15.00
N LYS A 103 3.78 -2.98 15.76
CA LYS A 103 4.18 -3.68 17.00
C LYS A 103 4.93 -4.99 16.71
N CYS A 104 5.75 -5.42 17.66
CA CYS A 104 6.50 -6.68 17.60
C CYS A 104 5.61 -7.90 17.29
N ILE A 105 4.48 -8.08 17.99
CA ILE A 105 3.57 -9.21 17.74
C ILE A 105 3.02 -9.22 16.30
N ARG A 106 2.73 -8.05 15.74
CA ARG A 106 2.26 -7.93 14.36
C ARG A 106 3.35 -8.35 13.37
N ARG A 107 4.62 -8.05 13.67
CA ARG A 107 5.75 -8.51 12.87
C ARG A 107 5.92 -10.03 12.94
N VAL A 108 5.86 -10.60 14.15
CA VAL A 108 6.00 -12.06 14.35
C VAL A 108 4.93 -12.83 13.59
N LEU A 109 3.66 -12.39 13.65
CA LEU A 109 2.57 -13.04 12.91
C LEU A 109 2.81 -13.05 11.39
N LEU A 110 3.35 -11.97 10.83
CA LEU A 110 3.68 -11.90 9.40
C LEU A 110 4.82 -12.87 9.03
N GLU A 111 5.85 -12.96 9.86
CA GLU A 111 6.99 -13.87 9.66
C GLU A 111 6.58 -15.34 9.79
N CYS A 112 5.68 -15.67 10.73
CA CYS A 112 5.17 -17.04 10.89
C CYS A 112 4.49 -17.56 9.62
N CYS A 113 3.69 -16.72 8.93
CA CYS A 113 3.08 -17.08 7.66
C CYS A 113 4.12 -17.41 6.58
N TYR A 114 5.27 -16.71 6.58
CA TYR A 114 6.36 -16.97 5.64
C TYR A 114 7.10 -18.27 5.95
N SER A 115 7.42 -18.51 7.23
CA SER A 115 8.15 -19.72 7.66
C SER A 115 7.42 -21.02 7.35
N ILE A 116 6.09 -21.04 7.50
CA ILE A 116 5.26 -22.21 7.16
C ILE A 116 5.38 -22.53 5.66
N LYS A 117 5.46 -21.52 4.79
CA LYS A 117 5.56 -21.72 3.35
C LYS A 117 6.93 -22.24 2.91
N CYS A 118 8.03 -21.73 3.47
CA CYS A 118 9.37 -22.23 3.18
C CYS A 118 9.52 -23.72 3.54
N ARG A 119 8.88 -24.17 4.63
CA ARG A 119 8.93 -25.58 5.06
C ARG A 119 8.14 -26.53 4.15
N LEU A 120 7.17 -26.02 3.40
CA LEU A 120 6.36 -26.79 2.44
C LEU A 120 7.04 -26.96 1.07
N HIS A 121 8.08 -26.19 0.75
CA HIS A 121 8.81 -26.29 -0.52
C HIS A 121 10.14 -27.07 -0.38
N SER A 122 10.48 -27.49 0.85
CA SER A 122 11.67 -28.30 1.15
C SER A 122 11.35 -29.78 1.38
N GLN A 123 10.17 -30.25 0.96
CA GLN A 123 9.80 -31.67 0.90
C GLN A 123 9.55 -32.08 -0.56
#